data_AF-A0A3M1FVD7-F1
#
_entry.id   AF-A0A3M1FVD7-F1
#
_cell.length_a   1.000
_cell.length_b   1.000
_cell.length_c   1.000
_cell.angle_alpha   90.00
_cell.angle_beta   90.00
_cell.angle_gamma   90.00
#
_symmetry.space_group_name_H-M   'P 1'
#
loop_
_entity.id
_entity.type
_entity.pdbx_description
1 polymer ?
#
loop_
_entity_poly.entity_id
_entity_poly.type
_entity_poly.pdbx_seq_one_letter_code
_entity_poly.pdbx_strand_id
1 'polypeptide(L)'
;MKKLKVALKILILAFLLNTSACSPRGETISLDEVFKTAQTKYLLALKKAKQGQRLALNAEKKITKLTSALKGFVTASDTKMIALQSKTIAKILGEIANSAGYTSRPAFGELQKQYQKIFTSAHSGFKVPLRTRKLLSARTYSLLYRELKTTAFKLKL
;
A
#
# COMPACT_ATOMS: atom_id res chain seq x y z
N MET A 1 58.43 -5.86 -20.52
CA MET A 1 57.59 -5.31 -19.42
C MET A 1 56.25 -4.68 -19.86
N LYS A 2 56.05 -4.23 -21.11
CA LYS A 2 54.77 -3.62 -21.55
C LYS A 2 53.58 -4.61 -21.63
N LYS A 3 53.81 -5.86 -22.06
CA LYS A 3 52.75 -6.88 -22.22
C LYS A 3 52.10 -7.32 -20.89
N LEU A 4 52.88 -7.35 -19.80
CA LEU A 4 52.38 -7.73 -18.47
C LEU A 4 51.40 -6.70 -17.88
N LYS A 5 51.63 -5.40 -18.14
CA LYS A 5 50.74 -4.33 -17.69
C LYS A 5 49.39 -4.32 -18.43
N VAL A 6 49.36 -4.79 -19.67
CA VAL A 6 48.11 -4.89 -20.46
C VAL A 6 47.28 -6.07 -19.98
N ALA A 7 47.90 -7.23 -19.74
CA ALA A 7 47.21 -8.40 -19.18
C ALA A 7 46.58 -8.11 -17.80
N LEU A 8 47.30 -7.39 -16.93
CA LEU A 8 46.78 -6.98 -15.62
C LEU A 8 45.59 -6.01 -15.73
N LYS A 9 45.63 -5.07 -16.69
CA LYS A 9 44.51 -4.16 -16.94
C LYS A 9 43.26 -4.87 -17.47
N ILE A 10 43.43 -5.87 -18.34
CA ILE A 10 42.32 -6.68 -18.86
C ILE A 10 41.72 -7.55 -17.74
N LEU A 11 42.57 -8.11 -16.86
CA LEU A 11 42.12 -8.91 -15.72
C LEU A 11 41.30 -8.08 -14.71
N ILE A 12 41.74 -6.86 -14.41
CA ILE A 12 41.02 -5.94 -13.51
C ILE A 12 39.68 -5.51 -14.13
N LEU A 13 39.63 -5.27 -15.45
CA LEU A 13 38.40 -4.91 -16.15
C LEU A 13 37.38 -6.07 -16.17
N ALA A 14 37.85 -7.31 -16.37
CA ALA A 14 37.03 -8.52 -16.31
C ALA A 14 36.52 -8.83 -14.89
N PHE A 15 37.30 -8.50 -13.85
CA PHE A 15 36.88 -8.66 -12.46
C PHE A 15 35.82 -7.62 -12.06
N LEU A 16 35.94 -6.38 -12.51
CA LEU A 16 34.94 -5.33 -12.27
C LEU A 16 33.59 -5.64 -12.92
N LEU A 17 33.58 -6.18 -14.15
CA LEU A 17 32.35 -6.57 -14.86
C LEU A 17 31.56 -7.70 -14.16
N ASN A 18 32.24 -8.59 -13.42
CA ASN A 18 31.59 -9.68 -12.67
C ASN A 18 30.97 -9.23 -11.32
N THR A 19 31.34 -8.06 -10.81
CA THR A 19 30.76 -7.52 -9.56
C THR A 19 29.51 -6.65 -9.76
N SER A 20 29.21 -6.28 -11.02
CA SER A 20 27.97 -5.58 -11.40
C SER A 20 26.79 -6.51 -11.68
N ALA A 21 26.97 -7.83 -11.61
CA ALA A 21 25.88 -8.78 -11.56
C ALA A 21 25.31 -8.82 -10.13
N CYS A 22 24.67 -7.72 -9.74
CA CYS A 22 23.76 -7.71 -8.60
C CYS A 22 22.61 -8.65 -8.98
N SER A 23 22.77 -9.94 -8.66
CA SER A 23 21.75 -10.97 -8.83
C SER A 23 20.41 -10.38 -8.39
N PRO A 24 19.35 -10.40 -9.23
CA PRO A 24 18.06 -9.85 -8.83
C PRO A 24 17.69 -10.59 -7.56
N ARG A 25 17.59 -9.85 -6.45
CA ARG A 25 17.33 -10.41 -5.12
C ARG A 25 16.00 -11.18 -5.24
N GLY A 26 16.14 -12.49 -5.37
CA GLY A 26 15.10 -13.40 -5.82
C GLY A 26 14.03 -13.55 -4.76
N GLU A 27 13.06 -12.65 -4.80
CA GLU A 27 11.66 -12.94 -4.48
C GLU A 27 10.83 -12.20 -5.54
N THR A 28 10.60 -12.86 -6.67
CA THR A 28 9.83 -12.37 -7.84
C THR A 28 8.33 -12.37 -7.55
N ILE A 29 7.90 -11.76 -6.44
CA ILE A 29 6.49 -11.64 -6.12
C ILE A 29 5.90 -10.60 -7.08
N SER A 30 4.97 -11.03 -7.92
CA SER A 30 4.25 -10.15 -8.84
C SER A 30 3.44 -9.11 -8.07
N LEU A 31 3.16 -7.97 -8.69
CA LEU A 31 2.30 -6.95 -8.08
C LEU A 31 0.93 -7.51 -7.65
N ASP A 32 0.41 -8.47 -8.40
CA ASP A 32 -0.87 -9.10 -8.11
C ASP A 32 -0.79 -9.99 -6.88
N GLU A 33 0.32 -10.69 -6.67
CA GLU A 33 0.59 -11.44 -5.45
C GLU A 33 0.85 -10.52 -4.26
N VAL A 34 1.54 -9.39 -4.44
CA VAL A 34 1.71 -8.38 -3.38
C VAL A 34 0.34 -7.86 -2.94
N PHE A 35 -0.52 -7.50 -3.90
CA PHE A 35 -1.86 -7.01 -3.63
C PHE A 35 -2.74 -8.07 -2.94
N LYS A 36 -2.81 -9.29 -3.51
CA LYS A 36 -3.62 -10.39 -2.96
C LYS A 36 -3.14 -10.78 -1.57
N THR A 37 -1.84 -10.90 -1.35
CA THR A 37 -1.27 -11.22 -0.04
C THR A 37 -1.63 -10.17 1.00
N ALA A 38 -1.48 -8.88 0.67
CA ALA A 38 -1.84 -7.79 1.59
C ALA A 38 -3.34 -7.81 1.93
N GLN A 39 -4.19 -7.97 0.91
CA GLN A 39 -5.64 -8.04 1.07
C GLN A 39 -6.06 -9.24 1.94
N THR A 40 -5.54 -10.43 1.67
CA THR A 40 -5.86 -11.65 2.42
C THR A 40 -5.45 -11.53 3.89
N LYS A 41 -4.22 -11.05 4.16
CA LYS A 41 -3.75 -10.83 5.54
C LYS A 41 -4.67 -9.87 6.29
N TYR A 42 -5.05 -8.76 5.66
CA TYR A 42 -5.99 -7.80 6.21
C TYR A 42 -7.37 -8.41 6.50
N LEU A 43 -7.99 -9.09 5.54
CA LEU A 43 -9.34 -9.65 5.68
C LEU A 43 -9.40 -10.72 6.79
N LEU A 44 -8.36 -11.54 6.92
CA LEU A 44 -8.24 -12.52 8.00
C LEU A 44 -8.16 -11.83 9.37
N ALA A 45 -7.36 -10.77 9.50
CA ALA A 45 -7.26 -9.99 10.73
C ALA A 45 -8.59 -9.30 11.07
N LEU A 46 -9.28 -8.73 10.07
CA LEU A 46 -10.58 -8.11 10.26
C LEU A 46 -11.63 -9.11 10.75
N LYS A 47 -11.70 -10.31 10.16
CA LYS A 47 -12.60 -11.37 10.60
C LYS A 47 -12.36 -11.73 12.06
N LYS A 48 -11.09 -11.90 12.47
CA LYS A 48 -10.72 -12.18 13.87
C LYS A 48 -11.11 -11.04 14.80
N ALA A 49 -10.91 -9.78 14.40
CA ALA A 49 -11.29 -8.62 15.19
C ALA A 49 -12.81 -8.51 15.41
N LYS A 50 -13.62 -8.82 14.38
CA LYS A 50 -15.08 -8.88 14.48
C LYS A 50 -15.57 -9.99 15.41
N GLN A 51 -15.05 -11.20 15.24
CA GLN A 51 -15.43 -12.35 16.07
C GLN A 51 -15.08 -12.15 17.55
N GLY A 52 -13.94 -11.54 17.84
CA GLY A 52 -13.54 -11.23 19.21
C GLY A 52 -14.22 -10.00 19.83
N GLN A 53 -15.24 -9.42 19.18
CA GLN A 53 -15.93 -8.18 19.60
C GLN A 53 -14.99 -7.00 19.93
N ARG A 54 -13.83 -6.94 19.26
CA ARG A 54 -12.79 -5.92 19.52
C ARG A 54 -13.06 -4.60 18.80
N LEU A 55 -14.15 -4.54 18.02
CA LEU A 55 -14.53 -3.39 17.21
C LEU A 55 -15.87 -2.84 17.70
N ALA A 56 -15.90 -1.56 18.03
CA ALA A 56 -17.17 -0.85 18.22
C ALA A 56 -17.96 -0.83 16.90
N LEU A 57 -19.29 -0.83 16.97
CA LEU A 57 -20.18 -0.85 15.80
C LEU A 57 -19.85 0.24 14.77
N ASN A 58 -19.53 1.44 15.23
CA ASN A 58 -19.16 2.58 14.39
C ASN A 58 -17.83 2.35 13.66
N ALA A 59 -16.85 1.77 14.34
CA ALA A 59 -15.57 1.39 13.75
C ALA A 59 -15.76 0.31 12.68
N GLU A 60 -16.62 -0.68 12.93
CA GLU A 60 -16.91 -1.74 11.97
C GLU A 60 -17.56 -1.19 10.69
N LYS A 61 -18.55 -0.29 10.82
CA LYS A 61 -19.18 0.37 9.67
C LYS A 61 -18.16 1.15 8.83
N LYS A 62 -17.29 1.94 9.48
CA LYS A 62 -16.22 2.71 8.82
C LYS A 62 -15.23 1.81 8.09
N ILE A 63 -14.76 0.74 8.73
CA ILE A 63 -13.81 -0.22 8.15
C ILE A 63 -14.45 -1.00 6.99
N THR A 64 -15.71 -1.39 7.12
CA THR A 64 -16.44 -2.08 6.04
C THR A 64 -16.57 -1.17 4.82
N LYS A 65 -16.94 0.10 5.04
CA LYS A 65 -17.00 1.11 3.98
C LYS A 65 -15.64 1.35 3.31
N LEU A 66 -14.56 1.44 4.10
CA LEU A 66 -13.19 1.57 3.58
C LEU A 66 -12.79 0.35 2.74
N THR A 67 -13.15 -0.86 3.20
CA THR A 67 -12.87 -2.11 2.49
C THR A 67 -13.56 -2.15 1.13
N SER A 68 -14.84 -1.79 1.09
CA SER A 68 -15.61 -1.68 -0.16
C SER A 68 -15.03 -0.62 -1.08
N ALA A 69 -14.59 0.52 -0.53
CA ALA A 69 -14.00 1.59 -1.33
C ALA A 69 -12.66 1.18 -1.95
N LEU A 70 -11.80 0.48 -1.19
CA LEU A 70 -10.53 -0.07 -1.70
C LEU A 70 -10.77 -1.10 -2.83
N LYS A 71 -11.78 -1.97 -2.67
CA LYS A 71 -12.19 -2.90 -3.73
C LYS A 71 -12.66 -2.16 -4.97
N GLY A 72 -13.59 -1.22 -4.81
CA GLY A 72 -14.14 -0.41 -5.89
C GLY A 72 -13.07 0.41 -6.60
N PHE A 73 -12.09 0.94 -5.87
CA PHE A 73 -10.97 1.69 -6.44
C PHE A 73 -10.12 0.85 -7.40
N VAL A 74 -9.83 -0.41 -7.04
CA VAL A 74 -9.05 -1.32 -7.87
C VAL A 74 -9.85 -1.81 -9.08
N THR A 75 -11.15 -2.05 -8.92
CA THR A 75 -12.01 -2.58 -10.00
C THR A 75 -12.65 -1.52 -10.88
N ALA A 76 -12.54 -0.24 -10.53
CA ALA A 76 -13.15 0.85 -11.31
C ALA A 76 -12.64 0.88 -12.76
N SER A 77 -13.57 1.02 -13.70
CA SER A 77 -13.33 1.09 -15.15
C SER A 77 -13.11 2.53 -15.64
N ASP A 78 -13.79 3.50 -15.01
CA ASP A 78 -13.79 4.91 -15.38
C ASP A 78 -13.21 5.85 -14.29
N THR A 79 -12.91 7.08 -14.69
CA THR A 79 -12.29 8.11 -13.85
C THR A 79 -13.22 8.66 -12.77
N LYS A 80 -14.54 8.70 -13.01
CA LYS A 80 -15.52 9.18 -12.01
C LYS A 80 -15.58 8.22 -10.83
N MET A 81 -15.58 6.92 -11.10
CA MET A 81 -15.54 5.88 -10.07
C MET A 81 -14.20 5.89 -9.33
N ILE A 82 -13.06 6.04 -10.03
CA ILE A 82 -11.75 6.20 -9.38
C ILE A 82 -11.77 7.40 -8.42
N ALA A 83 -12.31 8.55 -8.85
CA ALA A 83 -12.41 9.75 -8.03
C ALA A 83 -13.30 9.53 -6.80
N LEU A 84 -14.50 8.97 -6.98
CA LEU A 84 -15.45 8.69 -5.90
C LEU A 84 -14.84 7.78 -4.82
N GLN A 85 -14.22 6.68 -5.24
CA GLN A 85 -13.62 5.73 -4.31
C GLN A 85 -12.41 6.34 -3.60
N SER A 86 -11.57 7.10 -4.30
CA SER A 86 -10.41 7.78 -3.69
C SER A 86 -10.82 8.84 -2.67
N LYS A 87 -11.86 9.63 -2.96
CA LYS A 87 -12.45 10.59 -2.02
C LYS A 87 -12.97 9.89 -0.76
N THR A 88 -13.65 8.76 -0.93
CA THR A 88 -14.18 7.95 0.17
C THR A 88 -13.07 7.39 1.05
N ILE A 89 -12.02 6.83 0.43
CA ILE A 89 -10.85 6.31 1.15
C ILE A 89 -10.17 7.43 1.93
N ALA A 90 -9.86 8.56 1.28
CA ALA A 90 -9.22 9.70 1.92
C ALA A 90 -9.99 10.21 3.13
N LYS A 91 -11.32 10.34 3.03
CA LYS A 91 -12.17 10.79 4.13
C LYS A 91 -12.06 9.84 5.34
N ILE A 92 -12.22 8.54 5.13
CA ILE A 92 -12.21 7.56 6.22
C ILE A 92 -10.80 7.45 6.84
N LEU A 93 -9.74 7.50 6.04
CA LEU A 93 -8.37 7.52 6.56
C LEU A 93 -8.09 8.77 7.41
N GLY A 94 -8.62 9.94 7.02
CA GLY A 94 -8.54 11.15 7.83
C GLY A 94 -9.30 11.03 9.16
N GLU A 95 -10.49 10.45 9.15
CA GLU A 95 -11.25 10.16 10.38
C GLU A 95 -10.48 9.21 11.30
N ILE A 96 -9.86 8.15 10.76
CA ILE A 96 -9.02 7.20 11.51
C ILE A 96 -7.77 7.89 12.06
N ALA A 97 -7.11 8.75 11.27
CA ALA A 97 -5.92 9.46 11.70
C ALA A 97 -6.20 10.41 12.88
N ASN A 98 -7.36 11.08 12.88
CA ASN A 98 -7.74 12.07 13.89
C ASN A 98 -8.28 11.46 15.20
N SER A 99 -8.84 10.26 15.14
CA SER A 99 -9.45 9.57 16.30
C SER A 99 -8.45 8.78 17.14
N ALA A 100 -7.25 8.51 16.61
CA ALA A 100 -6.14 7.98 17.38
C ALA A 100 -5.47 9.14 18.15
N GLY A 101 -5.87 9.36 19.41
CA GLY A 101 -5.36 10.47 20.23
C GLY A 101 -3.83 10.61 20.22
N TYR A 102 -3.35 11.82 19.90
CA TYR A 102 -2.01 12.41 20.01
C TYR A 102 -0.76 11.65 19.53
N THR A 103 -0.79 10.35 19.29
CA THR A 103 0.24 9.65 18.49
C THR A 103 -0.19 9.73 17.03
N SER A 104 0.13 10.88 16.41
CA SER A 104 -0.08 11.11 14.98
C SER A 104 0.43 9.90 14.22
N ARG A 105 -0.45 9.16 13.53
CA ARG A 105 -0.08 8.00 12.72
C ARG A 105 0.26 8.51 11.32
N PRO A 106 1.53 8.88 11.03
CA PRO A 106 1.86 9.70 9.87
C PRO A 106 1.59 8.92 8.58
N ALA A 107 1.67 7.59 8.64
CA ALA A 107 1.36 6.68 7.55
C ALA A 107 -0.10 6.80 7.07
N PHE A 108 -1.08 6.99 7.96
CA PHE A 108 -2.47 7.21 7.56
C PHE A 108 -2.68 8.58 6.92
N GLY A 109 -2.04 9.62 7.48
CA GLY A 109 -2.06 10.97 6.90
C GLY A 109 -1.39 11.03 5.52
N GLU A 110 -0.30 10.28 5.33
CA GLU A 110 0.37 10.17 4.03
C GLU A 110 -0.52 9.46 3.00
N LEU A 111 -1.11 8.31 3.37
CA LEU A 111 -2.06 7.60 2.51
C LEU A 111 -3.27 8.48 2.17
N GLN A 112 -3.83 9.19 3.15
CA GLN A 112 -4.91 10.15 2.93
C GLN A 112 -4.50 11.18 1.85
N LYS A 113 -3.33 11.82 1.99
CA LYS A 113 -2.82 12.80 1.00
C LYS A 113 -2.65 12.17 -0.39
N GLN A 114 -2.18 10.93 -0.47
CA GLN A 114 -2.03 10.22 -1.75
C GLN A 114 -3.40 9.97 -2.42
N TYR A 115 -4.41 9.52 -1.65
CA TYR A 115 -5.77 9.35 -2.18
C TYR A 115 -6.44 10.70 -2.54
N GLN A 116 -6.16 11.78 -1.82
CA GLN A 116 -6.63 13.12 -2.19
C GLN A 116 -6.02 13.58 -3.52
N LYS A 117 -4.71 13.38 -3.73
CA LYS A 117 -4.07 13.69 -5.01
C LYS A 117 -4.70 12.90 -6.16
N ILE A 118 -4.94 11.60 -5.95
CA ILE A 118 -5.60 10.74 -6.94
C ILE A 118 -7.02 11.23 -7.22
N PHE A 119 -7.78 11.64 -6.21
CA PHE A 119 -9.10 12.23 -6.40
C PHE A 119 -9.02 13.46 -7.31
N THR A 120 -8.11 14.41 -7.02
CA THR A 120 -7.93 15.61 -7.84
C THR A 120 -7.56 15.28 -9.28
N SER A 121 -6.59 14.38 -9.49
CA SER A 121 -6.19 13.96 -10.85
C SER A 121 -7.29 13.22 -11.61
N ALA A 122 -8.02 12.32 -10.94
CA ALA A 122 -9.13 11.60 -11.57
C ALA A 122 -10.29 12.54 -11.91
N HIS A 123 -10.53 13.57 -11.07
CA HIS A 123 -11.53 14.60 -11.32
C HIS A 123 -11.18 15.47 -12.53
N SER A 124 -9.89 15.71 -12.80
CA SER A 124 -9.41 16.39 -14.01
C SER A 124 -9.32 15.48 -15.24
N GLY A 125 -9.90 14.26 -15.19
CA GLY A 125 -9.93 13.33 -16.31
C GLY A 125 -8.72 12.41 -16.45
N PHE A 126 -7.71 12.51 -15.59
CA PHE A 126 -6.55 11.62 -15.65
C PHE A 126 -6.88 10.22 -15.13
N LYS A 127 -6.69 9.20 -15.98
CA LYS A 127 -6.93 7.79 -15.61
C LYS A 127 -5.73 7.21 -14.87
N VAL A 128 -5.86 7.06 -13.56
CA VAL A 128 -4.81 6.46 -12.73
C VAL A 128 -4.56 4.99 -13.12
N PRO A 129 -3.30 4.62 -13.45
CA PRO A 129 -2.96 3.26 -13.86
C PRO A 129 -3.35 2.20 -12.83
N LEU A 130 -3.82 1.04 -13.29
CA LEU A 130 -4.22 -0.07 -12.41
C LEU A 130 -3.08 -0.52 -11.47
N ARG A 131 -1.83 -0.48 -11.95
CA ARG A 131 -0.66 -0.84 -11.14
C ARG A 131 -0.52 0.08 -9.92
N THR A 132 -0.65 1.40 -10.11
CA THR A 132 -0.64 2.40 -9.03
C THR A 132 -1.77 2.15 -8.05
N ARG A 133 -2.97 1.82 -8.57
CA ARG A 133 -4.14 1.53 -7.73
C ARG A 133 -3.92 0.29 -6.86
N LYS A 134 -3.38 -0.79 -7.44
CA LYS A 134 -3.04 -2.03 -6.72
C LYS A 134 -1.97 -1.79 -5.65
N LEU A 135 -0.88 -1.08 -5.98
CA LEU A 135 0.19 -0.76 -5.02
C LEU A 135 -0.34 0.05 -3.82
N LEU A 136 -1.11 1.11 -4.10
CA LEU A 136 -1.63 1.96 -3.04
C LEU A 136 -2.63 1.24 -2.14
N SER A 137 -3.52 0.43 -2.74
CA SER A 137 -4.43 -0.42 -1.96
C SER A 137 -3.68 -1.48 -1.15
N ALA A 138 -2.63 -2.10 -1.70
CA ALA A 138 -1.79 -3.06 -0.97
C ALA A 138 -1.11 -2.41 0.24
N ARG A 139 -0.57 -1.20 0.08
CA ARG A 139 0.01 -0.41 1.18
C ARG A 139 -1.03 -0.11 2.25
N THR A 140 -2.24 0.28 1.85
CA THR A 140 -3.35 0.56 2.76
C THR A 140 -3.80 -0.69 3.53
N TYR A 141 -3.99 -1.81 2.85
CA TYR A 141 -4.31 -3.10 3.50
C TYR A 141 -3.22 -3.54 4.48
N SER A 142 -1.94 -3.38 4.10
CA SER A 142 -0.82 -3.75 4.97
C SER A 142 -0.79 -2.91 6.24
N LEU A 143 -1.09 -1.61 6.15
CA LEU A 143 -1.15 -0.74 7.30
C LEU A 143 -2.34 -1.10 8.21
N LEU A 144 -3.54 -1.25 7.64
CA LEU A 144 -4.73 -1.68 8.39
C LEU A 144 -4.54 -3.05 9.05
N TYR A 145 -3.87 -3.98 8.37
CA TYR A 145 -3.52 -5.29 8.94
C TYR A 145 -2.66 -5.15 10.20
N ARG A 146 -1.60 -4.32 10.14
CA ARG A 146 -0.73 -4.07 11.30
C ARG A 146 -1.53 -3.51 12.45
N GLU A 147 -2.41 -2.54 12.16
CA GLU A 147 -3.26 -1.95 13.18
C GLU A 147 -4.19 -2.95 13.85
N LEU A 148 -4.91 -3.75 13.06
CA LEU A 148 -5.81 -4.78 13.59
C LEU A 148 -5.08 -5.87 14.39
N LYS A 149 -3.80 -6.11 14.09
CA LYS A 149 -2.97 -7.08 14.82
C LYS A 149 -2.46 -6.51 16.16
N THR A 150 -2.26 -5.20 16.24
CA THR A 150 -1.82 -4.54 17.48
C THR A 150 -3.01 -4.24 18.39
N THR A 151 -2.99 -4.72 19.63
CA THR A 151 -4.03 -4.50 20.65
C THR A 151 -4.25 -3.03 21.01
N ALA A 152 -3.32 -2.14 20.64
CA ALA A 152 -3.41 -0.69 20.83
C ALA A 152 -4.49 -0.02 19.95
N PHE A 153 -4.98 -0.70 18.90
CA PHE A 153 -6.09 -0.24 18.08
C PHE A 153 -7.43 -0.57 18.77
N LYS A 154 -7.65 -0.04 19.98
CA LYS A 154 -9.02 0.24 20.40
C LYS A 154 -9.49 1.36 19.48
N LEU A 155 -10.11 1.01 18.35
CA LEU A 155 -10.88 1.93 17.52
C LEU A 155 -12.05 2.45 18.37
N LYS A 156 -11.75 3.37 19.28
CA LYS A 156 -12.73 4.26 19.89
C LYS A 156 -13.07 5.29 18.81
N LEU A 157 -13.88 4.86 17.84
CA LEU A 157 -14.31 5.62 16.67
C LEU A 157 -15.80 5.94 16.70
#